data_AF-A0A2W4SK33-F1
#
_entry.id   AF-A0A2W4SK33-F1
#
_cell.length_a   1.000
_cell.length_b   1.000
_cell.length_c   1.000
_cell.angle_alpha   90.00
_cell.angle_beta   90.00
_cell.angle_gamma   90.00
#
_symmetry.space_group_name_H-M   'P 1'
#
loop_
_entity.id
_entity.type
_entity.pdbx_description
1 polymer ?
#
loop_
_entity_poly.entity_id
_entity_poly.type
_entity_poly.pdbx_seq_one_letter_code
_entity_poly.pdbx_strand_id
1 'polypeptide(L)'
;MWRRRGHAGQHSPRSPGPQAQLHAGDGGNGRAGPGSVTSRKRVLAIASGGGHFVQLLRLAPAWEDHDVTYATVHAGSAIDVAPSPLLTFRDVSRADLWRLPLALWDVARILLRVRPHVIITTGALPPLLALTLARPFGVKTLWVDSIANSERLSDSGRHAGKVAGTVVTQWPQLADGHVEHWGSVL
;
A
#
# COMPACT_ATOMS: atom_id res chain seq x y z
N MET A 1 9.91 44.94 16.37
CA MET A 1 10.45 46.27 16.76
C MET A 1 11.84 46.40 16.13
N TRP A 2 12.09 47.40 15.24
CA TRP A 2 13.40 47.84 14.68
C TRP A 2 14.27 46.79 13.90
N ARG A 3 14.67 46.97 12.62
CA ARG A 3 15.69 47.87 11.97
C ARG A 3 17.16 47.47 12.29
N ARG A 4 18.19 47.54 11.40
CA ARG A 4 18.46 48.05 10.00
C ARG A 4 19.61 47.17 9.36
N ARG A 5 20.28 47.37 8.21
CA ARG A 5 20.43 48.48 7.20
C ARG A 5 19.86 48.05 5.80
N GLY A 6 20.45 48.01 4.59
CA GLY A 6 21.74 48.42 3.94
C GLY A 6 22.80 47.30 3.78
N HIS A 7 23.53 47.12 2.66
CA HIS A 7 23.67 47.86 1.38
C HIS A 7 23.78 46.86 0.20
N ALA A 8 23.26 47.05 -1.03
CA ALA A 8 23.21 48.19 -1.96
C ALA A 8 24.45 48.31 -2.89
N GLY A 9 24.24 48.00 -4.18
CA GLY A 9 25.17 48.17 -5.32
C GLY A 9 24.36 48.21 -6.63
N GLN A 10 24.79 48.98 -7.63
CA GLN A 10 23.96 49.37 -8.79
C GLN A 10 24.75 49.38 -10.12
N HIS A 11 24.01 49.60 -11.23
CA HIS A 11 24.49 49.87 -12.61
C HIS A 11 25.02 48.66 -13.41
N SER A 12 24.84 48.54 -14.74
CA SER A 12 23.87 49.16 -15.69
C SER A 12 23.91 48.37 -17.03
N PRO A 13 22.95 48.54 -17.96
CA PRO A 13 22.77 47.63 -19.11
C PRO A 13 23.73 47.88 -20.30
N ARG A 14 23.76 46.92 -21.24
CA ARG A 14 24.29 47.09 -22.61
C ARG A 14 23.23 46.68 -23.65
N SER A 15 23.30 47.32 -24.81
CA SER A 15 22.25 47.35 -25.85
C SER A 15 22.19 46.09 -26.74
N PRO A 16 21.05 45.81 -27.40
CA PRO A 16 20.93 44.72 -28.38
C PRO A 16 21.55 45.07 -29.75
N GLY A 17 21.96 44.03 -30.48
CA GLY A 17 22.45 44.08 -31.88
C GLY A 17 22.05 42.80 -32.63
N PRO A 18 22.05 42.78 -33.98
CA PRO A 18 20.97 42.11 -34.70
C PRO A 18 21.37 41.00 -35.71
N GLN A 19 20.32 40.42 -36.31
CA GLN A 19 20.27 39.60 -37.55
C GLN A 19 20.54 38.08 -37.45
N ALA A 20 19.42 37.35 -37.48
CA ALA A 20 19.10 36.19 -38.32
C ALA A 20 20.22 35.40 -39.02
N GLN A 21 20.13 34.07 -38.89
CA GLN A 21 20.45 33.13 -39.96
C GLN A 21 19.46 31.96 -39.99
N LEU A 22 19.05 31.53 -41.18
CA LEU A 22 18.18 30.39 -41.41
C LEU A 22 19.03 29.15 -41.68
N HIS A 23 18.78 28.05 -40.97
CA HIS A 23 19.20 26.71 -41.41
C HIS A 23 18.07 25.70 -41.19
N ALA A 24 17.83 24.87 -42.19
CA ALA A 24 16.82 23.81 -42.16
C ALA A 24 17.45 22.45 -41.83
N GLY A 25 16.65 21.58 -41.21
CA GLY A 25 17.00 20.24 -40.75
C GLY A 25 16.36 19.98 -39.39
N ASP A 26 15.87 18.80 -39.06
CA ASP A 26 15.61 17.58 -39.84
C ASP A 26 14.52 16.78 -39.08
N GLY A 27 14.22 15.53 -39.45
CA GLY A 27 13.15 14.71 -38.89
C GLY A 27 13.16 14.48 -37.37
N GLY A 28 12.46 15.35 -36.64
CA GLY A 28 12.21 15.24 -35.19
C GLY A 28 10.87 14.58 -34.85
N ASN A 29 10.60 13.35 -35.32
CA ASN A 29 9.37 12.63 -34.99
C ASN A 29 9.29 12.39 -33.47
N GLY A 30 8.41 13.15 -32.80
CA GLY A 30 8.17 13.10 -31.36
C GLY A 30 7.51 11.80 -30.90
N ARG A 31 8.24 10.69 -31.02
CA ARG A 31 7.87 9.40 -30.44
C ARG A 31 7.87 9.53 -28.92
N ALA A 32 6.68 9.75 -28.36
CA ALA A 32 6.42 9.41 -26.98
C ALA A 32 6.93 7.98 -26.75
N GLY A 33 7.82 7.81 -25.77
CA GLY A 33 8.33 6.48 -25.43
C GLY A 33 7.16 5.55 -25.09
N PRO A 34 7.27 4.23 -25.35
CA PRO A 34 6.19 3.29 -25.05
C PRO A 34 5.93 3.32 -23.54
N GLY A 35 4.88 4.04 -23.13
CA GLY A 35 4.42 4.06 -21.76
C GLY A 35 4.14 2.63 -21.33
N SER A 36 4.78 2.19 -20.25
CA SER A 36 4.59 0.84 -19.72
C SER A 36 3.13 0.69 -19.31
N VAL A 37 2.33 0.01 -20.15
CA VAL A 37 0.93 -0.31 -19.84
C VAL A 37 0.95 -1.41 -18.79
N THR A 38 1.15 -1.01 -17.55
CA THR A 38 1.09 -1.87 -16.37
C THR A 38 -0.33 -2.43 -16.27
N SER A 39 -0.50 -3.67 -16.69
CA SER A 39 -1.79 -4.37 -16.61
C SER A 39 -2.34 -4.25 -15.18
N ARG A 40 -3.52 -3.66 -15.01
CA ARG A 40 -4.16 -3.53 -13.68
C ARG A 40 -4.21 -4.89 -13.00
N LYS A 41 -3.94 -4.90 -11.69
CA LYS A 41 -4.00 -6.11 -10.88
C LYS A 41 -5.23 -6.04 -9.99
N ARG A 42 -6.00 -7.12 -9.95
CA ARG A 42 -6.91 -7.39 -8.83
C ARG A 42 -6.11 -7.47 -7.52
N VAL A 43 -6.38 -6.54 -6.60
CA VAL A 43 -5.76 -6.45 -5.26
C VAL A 43 -6.84 -6.75 -4.22
N LEU A 44 -6.51 -7.57 -3.23
CA LEU A 44 -7.31 -7.74 -2.01
C LEU A 44 -6.62 -7.02 -0.85
N ALA A 45 -7.17 -5.87 -0.46
CA ALA A 45 -6.73 -5.13 0.71
C ALA A 45 -7.58 -5.59 1.92
N ILE A 46 -7.01 -6.35 2.84
CA ILE A 46 -7.76 -7.06 3.89
C ILE A 46 -7.20 -6.82 5.29
N ALA A 47 -8.03 -6.39 6.23
CA ALA A 47 -7.64 -6.11 7.62
C ALA A 47 -8.82 -6.32 8.59
N SER A 48 -8.54 -6.62 9.86
CA SER A 48 -9.55 -6.48 10.92
C SER A 48 -9.96 -5.02 11.12
N GLY A 49 -11.00 -4.78 11.91
CA GLY A 49 -11.57 -3.44 12.11
C GLY A 49 -10.67 -2.47 12.87
N GLY A 50 -11.15 -1.24 13.03
CA GLY A 50 -10.46 -0.20 13.81
C GLY A 50 -9.08 0.17 13.23
N GLY A 51 -8.07 0.23 14.11
CA GLY A 51 -6.74 0.72 13.75
C GLY A 51 -6.05 -0.03 12.60
N HIS A 52 -6.28 -1.35 12.48
CA HIS A 52 -5.74 -2.12 11.34
C HIS A 52 -6.33 -1.65 10.02
N PHE A 53 -7.66 -1.51 9.92
CA PHE A 53 -8.31 -0.99 8.70
C PHE A 53 -7.90 0.46 8.41
N VAL A 54 -7.84 1.34 9.42
CA VAL A 54 -7.37 2.72 9.23
C VAL A 54 -5.94 2.78 8.68
N GLN A 55 -5.03 1.96 9.20
CA GLN A 55 -3.66 1.85 8.68
C GLN A 55 -3.63 1.28 7.24
N LEU A 56 -4.55 0.37 6.90
CA LEU A 56 -4.67 -0.18 5.55
C LEU A 56 -5.12 0.91 4.54
N LEU A 57 -6.02 1.81 4.94
CA LEU A 57 -6.46 2.92 4.10
C LEU A 57 -5.37 3.98 3.87
N ARG A 58 -4.44 4.18 4.82
CA ARG A 58 -3.27 5.06 4.61
C ARG A 58 -2.35 4.58 3.48
N LEU A 59 -2.37 3.29 3.18
CA LEU A 59 -1.61 2.69 2.08
C LEU A 59 -2.34 2.72 0.73
N ALA A 60 -3.59 3.18 0.66
CA ALA A 60 -4.42 3.15 -0.55
C ALA A 60 -3.80 3.80 -1.81
N PRO A 61 -3.04 4.91 -1.73
CA PRO A 61 -2.36 5.48 -2.90
C PRO A 61 -1.34 4.55 -3.56
N ALA A 62 -0.82 3.54 -2.85
CA ALA A 62 0.09 2.54 -3.43
C ALA A 62 -0.60 1.55 -4.39
N TRP A 63 -1.94 1.62 -4.53
CA TRP A 63 -2.71 0.72 -5.39
C TRP A 63 -3.95 1.38 -6.02
N GLU A 64 -3.98 2.71 -6.17
CA GLU A 64 -5.11 3.43 -6.78
C GLU A 64 -5.31 3.10 -8.28
N ASP A 65 -4.24 2.82 -9.00
CA ASP A 65 -4.25 2.36 -10.41
C ASP A 65 -4.69 0.90 -10.60
N HIS A 66 -5.24 0.24 -9.59
CA HIS A 66 -5.50 -1.21 -9.57
C HIS A 66 -6.96 -1.56 -9.24
N ASP A 67 -7.34 -2.81 -9.53
CA ASP A 67 -8.72 -3.29 -9.35
C ASP A 67 -8.90 -3.78 -7.90
N VAL A 68 -9.03 -2.83 -6.97
CA VAL A 68 -9.02 -3.11 -5.52
C VAL A 68 -10.37 -3.65 -5.04
N THR A 69 -10.34 -4.71 -4.24
CA THR A 69 -11.42 -5.08 -3.33
C THR A 69 -10.92 -4.98 -1.90
N TYR A 70 -11.67 -4.29 -1.06
CA TYR A 70 -11.40 -4.21 0.37
C TYR A 70 -12.12 -5.34 1.13
N ALA A 71 -11.58 -5.76 2.27
CA ALA A 71 -12.26 -6.66 3.18
C ALA A 71 -11.99 -6.31 4.65
N THR A 72 -13.06 -6.19 5.45
CA THR A 72 -12.96 -5.98 6.91
C THR A 72 -14.17 -6.56 7.66
N VAL A 73 -14.30 -6.25 8.95
CA VAL A 73 -15.28 -6.88 9.87
C VAL A 73 -16.58 -6.09 10.01
N HIS A 74 -16.61 -4.84 9.53
CA HIS A 74 -17.77 -3.94 9.62
C HIS A 74 -18.22 -3.49 8.22
N ALA A 75 -19.49 -3.72 7.88
CA ALA A 75 -20.05 -3.32 6.59
C ALA A 75 -20.17 -1.79 6.42
N GLY A 76 -20.26 -1.04 7.53
CA GLY A 76 -20.35 0.43 7.51
C GLY A 76 -19.13 1.10 6.86
N SER A 77 -17.96 0.46 6.92
CA SER A 77 -16.73 0.94 6.28
C SER A 77 -16.75 0.90 4.75
N ALA A 78 -17.85 0.51 4.11
CA ALA A 78 -18.03 0.65 2.67
C ALA A 78 -18.02 2.13 2.22
N ILE A 79 -18.37 3.05 3.13
CA ILE A 79 -18.30 4.50 2.91
C ILE A 79 -16.84 4.95 2.77
N ASP A 80 -15.93 4.38 3.56
CA ASP A 80 -14.51 4.77 3.63
C ASP A 80 -13.70 4.37 2.37
N VAL A 81 -14.27 3.50 1.50
CA VAL A 81 -13.58 2.90 0.35
C VAL A 81 -14.31 3.07 -0.98
N ALA A 82 -15.47 3.75 -0.99
CA ALA A 82 -16.25 3.95 -2.22
C ALA A 82 -15.42 4.70 -3.29
N PRO A 83 -15.49 4.30 -4.59
CA PRO A 83 -16.40 3.32 -5.18
C PRO A 83 -15.92 1.86 -5.15
N SER A 84 -14.79 1.54 -4.49
CA SER A 84 -14.26 0.17 -4.43
C SER A 84 -15.20 -0.77 -3.64
N PRO A 85 -15.37 -2.03 -4.06
CA PRO A 85 -16.18 -2.99 -3.34
C PRO A 85 -15.56 -3.35 -1.98
N LEU A 86 -16.40 -3.36 -0.93
CA LEU A 86 -16.08 -3.94 0.37
C LEU A 86 -16.75 -5.32 0.52
N LEU A 87 -16.00 -6.29 1.04
CA LEU A 87 -16.51 -7.58 1.51
C LEU A 87 -16.34 -7.71 3.03
N THR A 88 -17.12 -8.58 3.68
CA THR A 88 -17.04 -8.78 5.13
C THR A 88 -16.72 -10.22 5.54
N PHE A 89 -15.98 -10.34 6.64
CA PHE A 89 -15.68 -11.61 7.31
C PHE A 89 -15.89 -11.49 8.82
N ARG A 90 -16.14 -12.62 9.49
CA ARG A 90 -16.23 -12.66 10.96
C ARG A 90 -14.85 -12.48 11.60
N ASP A 91 -14.70 -11.49 12.47
CA ASP A 91 -13.48 -11.32 13.27
C ASP A 91 -13.30 -12.48 14.26
N VAL A 92 -12.06 -12.80 14.61
CA VAL A 92 -11.68 -13.86 15.57
C VAL A 92 -10.45 -13.43 16.35
N SER A 93 -10.59 -13.36 17.67
CA SER A 93 -9.52 -13.08 18.62
C SER A 93 -9.00 -14.39 19.28
N ARG A 94 -8.12 -14.25 20.27
CA ARG A 94 -7.64 -15.39 21.07
C ARG A 94 -8.73 -15.96 22.00
N ALA A 95 -9.72 -15.15 22.39
CA ALA A 95 -10.79 -15.55 23.31
C ALA A 95 -11.83 -16.45 22.65
N ASP A 96 -11.93 -16.41 21.31
CA ASP A 96 -13.01 -17.00 20.54
C ASP A 96 -12.50 -17.82 19.34
N LEU A 97 -11.31 -18.44 19.46
CA LEU A 97 -10.69 -19.30 18.45
C LEU A 97 -11.58 -20.46 17.95
N TRP A 98 -12.61 -20.84 18.70
CA TRP A 98 -13.64 -21.79 18.23
C TRP A 98 -14.41 -21.28 16.99
N ARG A 99 -14.41 -19.97 16.74
CA ARG A 99 -14.98 -19.31 15.55
C ARG A 99 -14.01 -19.30 14.36
N LEU A 100 -12.77 -19.79 14.51
CA LEU A 100 -11.76 -19.81 13.43
C LEU A 100 -12.22 -20.54 12.15
N PRO A 101 -12.95 -21.69 12.20
CA PRO A 101 -13.48 -22.32 10.98
C PRO A 101 -14.50 -21.45 10.24
N LEU A 102 -15.23 -20.61 10.97
CA LEU A 102 -16.24 -19.70 10.41
C LEU A 102 -15.58 -18.51 9.69
N ALA A 103 -14.51 -17.95 10.27
CA ALA A 103 -13.70 -16.93 9.61
C ALA A 103 -12.90 -17.50 8.42
N LEU A 104 -12.36 -18.72 8.55
CA LEU A 104 -11.69 -19.43 7.45
C LEU A 104 -12.64 -19.62 6.24
N TRP A 105 -13.89 -19.99 6.49
CA TRP A 105 -14.92 -20.09 5.45
C TRP A 105 -15.25 -18.74 4.78
N ASP A 106 -15.32 -17.66 5.54
CA ASP A 106 -15.56 -16.32 4.99
C ASP A 106 -14.39 -15.86 4.11
N VAL A 107 -13.17 -16.01 4.61
CA VAL A 107 -11.93 -15.68 3.89
C VAL A 107 -11.77 -16.53 2.63
N ALA A 108 -12.06 -17.83 2.69
CA ALA A 108 -12.06 -18.71 1.52
C ALA A 108 -13.06 -18.24 0.45
N ARG A 109 -14.29 -17.86 0.84
CA ARG A 109 -15.29 -17.30 -0.08
C ARG A 109 -14.84 -15.96 -0.68
N ILE A 110 -14.18 -15.09 0.09
CA ILE A 110 -13.59 -13.84 -0.39
C ILE A 110 -12.51 -14.13 -1.45
N LEU A 111 -11.57 -15.02 -1.18
CA LEU A 111 -10.50 -15.39 -2.12
C LEU A 111 -11.06 -15.98 -3.43
N LEU A 112 -12.05 -16.89 -3.34
CA LEU A 112 -12.71 -17.49 -4.51
C LEU A 112 -13.49 -16.48 -5.37
N ARG A 113 -14.06 -15.44 -4.73
CA ARG A 113 -14.80 -14.36 -5.40
C ARG A 113 -13.88 -13.32 -6.04
N VAL A 114 -12.85 -12.86 -5.32
CA VAL A 114 -11.96 -11.76 -5.77
C VAL A 114 -10.86 -12.27 -6.71
N ARG A 115 -10.39 -13.52 -6.51
CA ARG A 115 -9.27 -14.12 -7.24
C ARG A 115 -8.06 -13.16 -7.34
N PRO A 116 -7.54 -12.64 -6.21
CA PRO A 116 -6.52 -11.59 -6.23
C PRO A 116 -5.22 -12.07 -6.88
N HIS A 117 -4.46 -11.15 -7.49
CA HIS A 117 -3.06 -11.39 -7.83
C HIS A 117 -2.12 -10.95 -6.69
N VAL A 118 -2.58 -10.00 -5.88
CA VAL A 118 -1.89 -9.45 -4.71
C VAL A 118 -2.86 -9.39 -3.53
N ILE A 119 -2.44 -9.82 -2.35
CA ILE A 119 -3.13 -9.59 -1.08
C ILE A 119 -2.22 -8.72 -0.22
N ILE A 120 -2.79 -7.66 0.35
CA ILE A 120 -2.11 -6.75 1.26
C ILE A 120 -2.90 -6.69 2.56
N THR A 121 -2.22 -6.82 3.70
CA THR A 121 -2.87 -6.79 5.01
C THR A 121 -2.05 -6.02 6.03
N THR A 122 -2.73 -5.29 6.91
CA THR A 122 -2.18 -4.67 8.14
C THR A 122 -2.32 -5.56 9.38
N GLY A 123 -2.76 -6.81 9.21
CA GLY A 123 -2.60 -7.89 10.18
C GLY A 123 -3.89 -8.44 10.81
N ALA A 124 -3.76 -8.94 12.03
CA ALA A 124 -4.70 -9.80 12.77
C ALA A 124 -4.90 -11.22 12.20
N LEU A 125 -5.64 -12.07 12.93
CA LEU A 125 -5.69 -13.51 12.69
C LEU A 125 -6.48 -13.93 11.43
N PRO A 126 -7.69 -13.42 11.14
CA PRO A 126 -8.39 -13.80 9.90
C PRO A 126 -7.64 -13.40 8.62
N PRO A 127 -7.00 -12.21 8.51
CA PRO A 127 -6.18 -11.88 7.34
C PRO A 127 -4.91 -12.73 7.20
N LEU A 128 -4.34 -13.26 8.29
CA LEU A 128 -3.27 -14.28 8.23
C LEU A 128 -3.76 -15.57 7.54
N LEU A 129 -5.02 -15.97 7.75
CA LEU A 129 -5.62 -17.09 7.02
C LEU A 129 -5.72 -16.80 5.52
N ALA A 130 -5.95 -15.53 5.13
CA ALA A 130 -6.03 -15.14 3.72
C ALA A 130 -4.68 -15.35 3.02
N LEU A 131 -3.58 -14.95 3.64
CA LEU A 131 -2.23 -15.19 3.10
C LEU A 131 -1.94 -16.69 3.03
N THR A 132 -2.26 -17.43 4.10
CA THR A 132 -2.04 -18.88 4.21
C THR A 132 -2.79 -19.67 3.12
N LEU A 133 -4.07 -19.37 2.90
CA LEU A 133 -4.90 -20.00 1.87
C LEU A 133 -4.47 -19.60 0.45
N ALA A 134 -3.84 -18.44 0.26
CA ALA A 134 -3.47 -17.94 -1.05
C ALA A 134 -2.12 -18.50 -1.58
N ARG A 135 -1.23 -18.99 -0.70
CA ARG A 135 0.07 -19.59 -1.06
C ARG A 135 0.04 -20.56 -2.26
N PRO A 136 -0.79 -21.61 -2.29
CA PRO A 136 -0.77 -22.59 -3.40
C PRO A 136 -1.25 -22.02 -4.75
N PHE A 137 -1.81 -20.81 -4.78
CA PHE A 137 -2.34 -20.18 -5.99
C PHE A 137 -1.37 -19.15 -6.61
N GLY A 138 -0.13 -19.05 -6.13
CA GLY A 138 0.90 -18.14 -6.69
C GLY A 138 0.63 -16.65 -6.45
N VAL A 139 -0.27 -16.33 -5.52
CA VAL A 139 -0.69 -14.95 -5.19
C VAL A 139 0.42 -14.24 -4.42
N LYS A 140 0.78 -13.01 -4.82
CA LYS A 140 1.73 -12.19 -4.06
C LYS A 140 1.08 -11.75 -2.74
N THR A 141 1.81 -11.83 -1.63
CA THR A 141 1.26 -11.58 -0.29
C THR A 141 2.19 -10.67 0.51
N LEU A 142 1.67 -9.52 0.94
CA LEU A 142 2.36 -8.52 1.76
C LEU A 142 1.67 -8.43 3.13
N TRP A 143 2.42 -8.75 4.18
CA TRP A 143 2.04 -8.43 5.55
C TRP A 143 2.74 -7.14 5.98
N VAL A 144 1.97 -6.10 6.24
CA VAL A 144 2.40 -4.91 6.97
C VAL A 144 2.06 -5.13 8.43
N ASP A 145 3.03 -5.23 9.33
CA ASP A 145 2.69 -5.35 10.75
C ASP A 145 2.14 -4.00 11.25
N SER A 146 1.30 -4.05 12.29
CA SER A 146 0.60 -2.83 12.72
C SER A 146 1.55 -1.85 13.39
N ILE A 147 1.38 -0.56 13.09
CA ILE A 147 2.26 0.52 13.60
C ILE A 147 2.27 0.60 15.13
N ALA A 148 1.25 0.08 15.81
CA ALA A 148 1.21 -0.06 17.27
C ALA A 148 2.25 -1.03 17.86
N ASN A 149 2.89 -1.87 17.05
CA ASN A 149 3.79 -2.95 17.48
C ASN A 149 5.27 -2.49 17.49
N SER A 150 5.60 -1.47 18.28
CA SER A 150 6.94 -0.83 18.28
C SER A 150 8.05 -1.66 18.96
N GLU A 151 7.72 -2.49 19.93
CA GLU A 151 8.68 -3.28 20.72
C GLU A 151 8.95 -4.68 20.14
N ARG A 152 7.95 -5.25 19.45
CA ARG A 152 7.99 -6.59 18.83
C ARG A 152 6.85 -6.74 17.85
N LEU A 153 7.07 -7.48 16.77
CA LEU A 153 6.04 -7.85 15.79
C LEU A 153 4.86 -8.56 16.48
N SER A 154 3.64 -8.32 15.99
CA SER A 154 2.44 -9.00 16.47
C SER A 154 2.59 -10.53 16.42
N ASP A 155 1.85 -11.24 17.28
CA ASP A 155 1.89 -12.71 17.28
C ASP A 155 1.45 -13.29 15.93
N SER A 156 0.53 -12.63 15.22
CA SER A 156 0.16 -12.99 13.86
C SER A 156 1.26 -12.62 12.85
N GLY A 157 1.97 -11.51 13.02
CA GLY A 157 3.12 -11.11 12.18
C GLY A 157 4.31 -12.06 12.29
N ARG A 158 4.60 -12.58 13.48
CA ARG A 158 5.60 -13.64 13.68
C ARG A 158 5.20 -14.98 13.02
N HIS A 159 3.90 -15.19 12.76
CA HIS A 159 3.43 -16.29 11.90
C HIS A 159 3.41 -15.90 10.42
N ALA A 160 3.20 -14.63 10.07
CA ALA A 160 3.22 -14.12 8.71
C ALA A 160 4.56 -14.38 8.02
N GLY A 161 5.70 -14.29 8.75
CA GLY A 161 7.03 -14.65 8.25
C GLY A 161 7.19 -16.09 7.75
N LYS A 162 6.22 -16.98 8.03
CA LYS A 162 6.18 -18.36 7.50
C LYS A 162 5.26 -18.52 6.29
N VAL A 163 4.35 -17.57 6.03
CA VAL A 163 3.26 -17.73 5.05
C VAL A 163 3.16 -16.62 4.00
N ALA A 164 3.53 -15.39 4.33
CA ALA A 164 3.60 -14.28 3.39
C ALA A 164 4.81 -14.42 2.44
N GLY A 165 4.78 -13.72 1.31
CA GLY A 165 5.94 -13.53 0.44
C GLY A 165 6.85 -12.39 0.91
N THR A 166 6.26 -11.37 1.55
CA THR A 166 6.97 -10.24 2.15
C THR A 166 6.31 -9.87 3.47
N VAL A 167 7.11 -9.61 4.50
CA VAL A 167 6.67 -9.07 5.80
C VAL A 167 7.42 -7.79 6.08
N VAL A 168 6.71 -6.72 6.46
CA VAL A 168 7.30 -5.39 6.63
C VAL A 168 6.89 -4.73 7.94
N THR A 169 7.77 -3.91 8.48
CA THR A 169 7.62 -3.17 9.74
C THR A 169 7.96 -1.69 9.55
N GLN A 170 7.37 -0.83 10.37
CA GLN A 170 7.70 0.61 10.44
C GLN A 170 8.86 0.90 11.41
N TRP A 171 9.40 -0.14 12.05
CA TRP A 171 10.31 -0.05 13.17
C TRP A 171 11.66 -0.71 12.81
N PRO A 172 12.74 0.07 12.57
CA PRO A 172 14.04 -0.47 12.12
C PRO A 172 14.59 -1.58 13.01
N GLN A 173 14.38 -1.48 14.33
CA GLN A 173 14.81 -2.47 15.32
C GLN A 173 14.05 -3.82 15.25
N LEU A 174 13.01 -3.93 14.42
CA LEU A 174 12.21 -5.14 14.21
C LEU A 174 12.42 -5.77 12.82
N ALA A 175 13.36 -5.24 12.04
CA ALA A 175 13.76 -5.85 10.77
C ALA A 175 14.85 -6.91 10.99
N ASP A 176 14.81 -7.98 10.20
CA ASP A 176 15.76 -9.09 10.23
C ASP A 176 15.93 -9.71 8.82
N GLY A 177 16.45 -10.94 8.72
CA GLY A 177 16.61 -11.65 7.43
C GLY A 177 15.30 -12.10 6.76
N HIS A 178 14.15 -11.87 7.38
CA HIS A 178 12.81 -12.26 6.92
C HIS A 178 11.77 -11.13 7.00
N VAL A 179 12.09 -10.03 7.67
CA VAL A 179 11.20 -8.87 7.89
C VAL A 179 11.91 -7.59 7.47
N GLU A 180 11.34 -6.86 6.51
CA GLU A 180 11.92 -5.64 5.96
C GLU A 180 11.42 -4.38 6.69
N HIS A 181 12.27 -3.37 6.87
CA HIS A 181 11.85 -2.06 7.36
C HIS A 181 11.48 -1.13 6.20
N TRP A 182 10.21 -0.72 6.12
CA TRP A 182 9.67 0.11 5.03
C TRP A 182 9.17 1.50 5.50
N GLY A 183 9.82 2.08 6.52
CA GLY A 183 9.54 3.44 6.98
C GLY A 183 8.20 3.61 7.70
N SER A 184 7.89 4.85 8.07
CA SER A 184 6.67 5.19 8.81
C SER A 184 5.45 5.29 7.89
N VAL A 185 4.45 4.41 8.09
CA VAL A 185 3.13 4.53 7.46
C VAL A 185 2.28 5.54 8.23
N LEU A 186 2.11 6.74 7.67
CA LEU A 186 1.33 7.86 8.25
C LEU A 186 0.39 8.46 7.21
#